data_AF-A0A818S4G5-F1
#
_entry.id   AF-A0A818S4G5-F1
#
_cell.length_a   1.000
_cell.length_b   1.000
_cell.length_c   1.000
_cell.angle_alpha   90.00
_cell.angle_beta   90.00
_cell.angle_gamma   90.00
#
_symmetry.space_group_name_H-M   'P 1'
#
loop_
_entity.id
_entity.type
_entity.pdbx_description
1 polymer ?
#
loop_
_entity_poly.entity_id
_entity_poly.type
_entity_poly.pdbx_seq_one_letter_code
_entity_poly.pdbx_strand_id
1 'polypeptide(L)'
;MGIGCYPIQAALIAFNHEEPELVTATGHTREFQGEITDTMASITLLFKNNRMAVLNCLGEKIGAINSLTIHGTEGVVSLPTNFWCPTRIVLPNGHHVDHHLPETIKKTNFVNSAGLRYEAIACRDQIMCGKTEHPLMTLENSLQIARIIAQARKQILAAKH
;
A
#
# COMPACT_ATOMS: atom_id res chain seq x y z
N MET A 1 6.36 -1.35 -10.79
CA MET A 1 6.51 -0.27 -9.75
C MET A 1 5.24 0.58 -9.47
N GLY A 2 4.23 0.64 -10.34
CA GLY A 2 3.14 1.64 -10.21
C GLY A 2 2.13 1.45 -9.06
N ILE A 3 1.95 0.22 -8.57
CA ILE A 3 0.88 -0.10 -7.59
C ILE A 3 1.39 -0.81 -6.32
N GLY A 4 2.61 -1.36 -6.35
CA GLY A 4 3.12 -2.18 -5.25
C GLY A 4 3.48 -1.42 -3.98
N CYS A 5 3.61 -0.10 -4.05
CA CYS A 5 3.85 0.75 -2.88
C CYS A 5 2.67 0.74 -1.90
N TYR A 6 1.43 0.74 -2.38
CA TYR A 6 0.24 0.78 -1.53
C TYR A 6 0.08 -0.42 -0.59
N PRO A 7 0.16 -1.69 -1.07
CA PRO A 7 0.04 -2.83 -0.17
C PRO A 7 1.23 -2.93 0.79
N ILE A 8 2.46 -2.61 0.34
CA ILE A 8 3.64 -2.57 1.22
C ILE A 8 3.45 -1.53 2.34
N GLN A 9 3.04 -0.30 1.99
CA GLN A 9 2.76 0.74 2.95
C GLN A 9 1.67 0.32 3.95
N ALA A 10 0.57 -0.27 3.45
CA ALA A 10 -0.53 -0.71 4.30
C ALA A 10 -0.07 -1.78 5.31
N ALA A 11 0.75 -2.74 4.88
CA ALA A 11 1.34 -3.74 5.77
C ALA A 11 2.24 -3.10 6.83
N LEU A 12 3.14 -2.19 6.43
CA LEU A 12 4.01 -1.50 7.37
C LEU A 12 3.21 -0.69 8.40
N ILE A 13 2.17 0.03 7.99
CA ILE A 13 1.29 0.75 8.93
C ILE A 13 0.63 -0.24 9.91
N ALA A 14 0.09 -1.36 9.42
CA ALA A 14 -0.56 -2.36 10.27
C ALA A 14 0.39 -3.00 11.30
N PHE A 15 1.69 -3.05 10.98
CA PHE A 15 2.74 -3.53 11.88
C PHE A 15 3.58 -2.41 12.50
N ASN A 16 3.05 -1.18 12.56
CA ASN A 16 3.69 -0.02 13.19
C ASN A 16 5.13 0.24 12.70
N HIS A 17 5.33 0.13 11.39
CA HIS A 17 6.60 0.28 10.69
C HIS A 17 7.73 -0.64 11.19
N GLU A 18 7.38 -1.76 11.83
CA GLU A 18 8.36 -2.80 12.17
C GLU A 18 9.06 -3.29 10.89
N GLU A 19 10.39 -3.43 10.95
CA GLU A 19 11.14 -4.01 9.82
C GLU A 19 10.83 -5.52 9.69
N PRO A 20 10.43 -6.00 8.50
CA PRO A 20 10.20 -7.42 8.30
C PRO A 20 11.51 -8.20 8.43
N GLU A 21 11.45 -9.36 9.09
CA GLU A 21 12.58 -10.30 9.23
C GLU A 21 12.91 -10.98 7.90
N LEU A 22 11.92 -11.13 7.02
CA LEU A 22 12.08 -11.70 5.70
C LEU A 22 11.13 -11.05 4.69
N VAL A 23 11.66 -10.76 3.50
CA VAL A 23 10.90 -10.35 2.32
C VAL A 23 11.08 -11.42 1.26
N THR A 24 10.00 -12.07 0.85
CA THR A 24 10.00 -12.98 -0.32
C THR A 24 9.07 -12.46 -1.40
N ALA A 25 9.45 -12.64 -2.66
CA ALA A 25 8.64 -12.21 -3.79
C ALA A 25 8.77 -13.16 -4.98
N THR A 26 7.64 -13.37 -5.65
CA THR A 26 7.55 -14.09 -6.93
C THR A 26 6.59 -13.34 -7.84
N GLY A 27 6.64 -13.59 -9.15
CA GLY A 27 5.84 -12.84 -10.08
C GLY A 27 6.08 -13.21 -11.53
N HIS A 28 5.34 -12.55 -12.40
CA HIS A 28 5.54 -12.62 -13.84
C HIS A 28 6.04 -11.29 -14.35
N THR A 29 6.87 -11.36 -15.40
CA THR A 29 7.40 -10.20 -16.08
C THR A 29 6.98 -10.20 -17.54
N ARG A 30 6.98 -9.01 -18.14
CA ARG A 30 6.84 -8.79 -19.58
C ARG A 30 7.99 -7.91 -20.03
N GLU A 31 8.54 -8.22 -21.19
CA GLU A 31 9.35 -7.28 -21.94
C GLU A 31 8.45 -6.41 -22.84
N PHE A 32 8.61 -5.09 -22.75
CA PHE A 32 7.91 -4.14 -23.60
C PHE A 32 8.87 -3.02 -23.98
N GLN A 33 9.07 -2.79 -25.28
CA GLN A 33 9.99 -1.78 -25.82
C GLN A 33 11.43 -1.88 -25.26
N GLY A 34 11.91 -3.09 -25.01
CA GLY A 34 13.26 -3.33 -24.46
C GLY A 34 13.38 -3.15 -22.94
N GLU A 35 12.29 -2.90 -22.23
CA GLU A 35 12.25 -2.84 -20.76
C GLU A 35 11.50 -4.03 -20.17
N ILE A 36 12.07 -4.64 -19.14
CA ILE A 36 11.42 -5.71 -18.36
C ILE A 36 10.66 -5.08 -17.19
N THR A 37 9.35 -5.27 -17.18
CA THR A 37 8.44 -4.86 -16.09
C THR A 37 7.74 -6.06 -15.48
N ASP A 38 7.47 -5.99 -14.19
CA ASP A 38 6.52 -6.89 -13.52
C ASP A 38 5.10 -6.67 -14.07
N THR A 39 4.40 -7.75 -14.40
CA THR A 39 2.96 -7.77 -14.71
C THR A 39 2.14 -8.29 -13.53
N MET A 40 2.75 -9.13 -12.69
CA MET A 40 2.18 -9.64 -11.45
C MET A 40 3.30 -9.79 -10.42
N ALA A 41 3.02 -9.46 -9.17
CA ALA A 41 3.88 -9.74 -8.03
C ALA A 41 3.05 -10.27 -6.85
N SER A 42 3.54 -11.34 -6.23
CA SER A 42 3.11 -11.80 -4.90
C SER A 42 4.29 -11.63 -3.95
N ILE A 43 4.09 -10.85 -2.90
CA ILE A 43 5.12 -10.50 -1.92
C ILE A 43 4.65 -10.93 -0.55
N THR A 44 5.51 -11.62 0.19
CA THR A 44 5.28 -12.01 1.58
C THR A 44 6.30 -11.31 2.48
N LEU A 45 5.78 -10.64 3.51
CA LEU A 45 6.59 -10.00 4.55
C LEU A 45 6.39 -10.77 5.85
N LEU A 46 7.46 -11.35 6.39
CA LEU A 46 7.44 -11.96 7.74
C LEU A 46 7.91 -10.95 8.77
N PHE A 47 7.19 -10.88 9.88
CA PHE A 47 7.48 -9.99 11.01
C PHE A 47 7.69 -10.83 12.27
N LYS A 48 8.24 -10.20 13.32
CA LYS A 48 8.46 -10.86 14.61
C LYS A 48 7.15 -11.39 15.18
N ASN A 49 7.25 -12.35 16.09
CA ASN A 49 6.10 -12.95 16.79
C ASN A 49 5.12 -13.66 15.85
N ASN A 50 5.64 -14.32 14.81
CA ASN A 50 4.87 -15.14 13.86
C ASN A 50 3.76 -14.36 13.12
N ARG A 51 3.98 -13.07 12.86
CA ARG A 51 3.06 -12.23 12.09
C ARG A 51 3.53 -12.16 10.63
N MET A 52 2.59 -11.98 9.71
CA MET A 52 2.89 -11.98 8.27
C MET A 52 1.92 -11.07 7.51
N ALA A 53 2.41 -10.46 6.43
CA ALA A 53 1.59 -9.84 5.40
C ALA A 53 1.78 -10.55 4.06
N VAL A 54 0.68 -10.76 3.33
CA VAL A 54 0.69 -11.29 1.95
C VAL A 54 0.09 -10.24 1.03
N LEU A 55 0.83 -9.88 0.00
CA LEU A 55 0.57 -8.73 -0.85
C LEU A 55 0.49 -9.20 -2.30
N ASN A 56 -0.60 -8.90 -2.98
CA ASN A 56 -0.76 -9.24 -4.39
C ASN A 56 -0.91 -7.96 -5.21
N CYS A 57 -0.05 -7.81 -6.22
CA CYS A 57 -0.01 -6.66 -7.10
C CYS A 57 -0.19 -7.14 -8.54
N LEU A 58 -1.21 -6.64 -9.24
CA LEU A 58 -1.53 -7.01 -10.61
C LEU A 58 -1.46 -5.77 -11.51
N GLY A 59 -0.50 -5.75 -12.42
CA GLY A 59 -0.28 -4.65 -13.36
C GLY A 59 -1.34 -4.56 -14.46
N GLU A 60 -2.11 -5.62 -14.67
CA GLU A 60 -3.22 -5.65 -15.62
C GLU A 60 -4.57 -5.45 -14.90
N LYS A 61 -5.54 -4.82 -15.59
CA LYS A 61 -6.93 -4.67 -15.11
C LYS A 61 -7.68 -6.00 -15.20
N ILE A 62 -7.17 -7.00 -14.51
CA ILE A 62 -7.90 -8.22 -14.17
C ILE A 62 -8.84 -7.81 -13.04
N GLY A 63 -10.07 -8.33 -13.00
CA GLY A 63 -11.14 -7.93 -12.06
C GLY A 63 -10.88 -8.22 -10.57
N ALA A 64 -9.69 -7.85 -10.08
CA ALA A 64 -9.24 -8.03 -8.72
C ALA A 64 -10.01 -7.12 -7.78
N ILE A 65 -10.40 -7.69 -6.65
CA ILE A 65 -10.99 -6.96 -5.54
C ILE A 65 -9.82 -6.31 -4.79
N ASN A 66 -9.60 -5.03 -5.07
CA ASN A 66 -8.55 -4.25 -4.42
C ASN A 66 -8.93 -3.92 -2.97
N SER A 67 -8.77 -4.91 -2.11
CA SER A 67 -9.13 -4.89 -0.70
C SER A 67 -7.91 -5.04 0.20
N LEU A 68 -8.09 -4.69 1.48
CA LEU A 68 -7.14 -4.96 2.56
C LEU A 68 -7.90 -5.61 3.71
N THR A 69 -7.36 -6.68 4.28
CA THR A 69 -7.87 -7.29 5.51
C THR A 69 -6.74 -7.43 6.52
N ILE A 70 -7.03 -7.10 7.78
CA ILE A 70 -6.11 -7.25 8.91
C ILE A 70 -6.79 -8.18 9.90
N HIS A 71 -6.19 -9.34 10.13
CA HIS A 71 -6.70 -10.36 11.04
C HIS A 71 -5.97 -10.29 12.37
N GLY A 72 -6.71 -10.12 13.45
CA GLY A 72 -6.22 -10.24 14.83
C GLY A 72 -6.96 -11.33 15.59
N THR A 73 -6.60 -11.52 16.86
CA THR A 73 -7.27 -12.49 17.74
C THR A 73 -8.71 -12.10 18.05
N GLU A 74 -9.00 -10.80 18.11
CA GLU A 74 -10.31 -10.24 18.43
C GLU A 74 -11.17 -9.94 17.19
N GLY A 75 -10.77 -10.44 16.02
CA GLY A 75 -11.52 -10.33 14.78
C GLY A 75 -10.77 -9.61 13.67
N VAL A 76 -11.52 -9.07 12.70
CA VAL A 76 -10.99 -8.63 11.42
C VAL A 76 -11.39 -7.19 11.14
N VAL A 77 -10.41 -6.37 10.75
CA VAL A 77 -10.65 -5.05 10.15
C VAL A 77 -10.47 -5.16 8.65
N SER A 78 -11.35 -4.56 7.85
CA SER A 78 -11.20 -4.58 6.38
C SER A 78 -11.51 -3.27 5.69
N LEU A 79 -10.77 -3.02 4.61
CA LEU A 79 -11.07 -2.01 3.59
C LEU A 79 -11.53 -2.78 2.34
N PRO A 80 -12.84 -2.91 2.10
CA PRO A 80 -13.38 -3.89 1.15
C PRO A 80 -13.10 -3.55 -0.32
N THR A 81 -12.90 -2.27 -0.64
CA THR A 81 -12.63 -1.80 -1.99
C THR A 81 -11.70 -0.59 -1.96
N ASN A 82 -10.98 -0.37 -3.07
CA ASN A 82 -10.10 0.76 -3.29
C ASN A 82 -9.21 1.06 -2.07
N PHE A 83 -8.58 0.04 -1.49
CA PHE A 83 -7.88 0.17 -0.20
C PHE A 83 -6.76 1.23 -0.19
N TRP A 84 -6.25 1.63 -1.37
CA TRP A 84 -5.24 2.68 -1.53
C TRP A 84 -5.81 4.11 -1.39
N CYS A 85 -7.13 4.26 -1.48
CA CYS A 85 -7.85 5.51 -1.29
C CYS A 85 -9.23 5.22 -0.66
N PRO A 86 -9.27 4.62 0.55
CA PRO A 86 -10.48 4.03 1.10
C PRO A 86 -11.44 5.12 1.59
N THR A 87 -12.74 4.86 1.41
CA THR A 87 -13.82 5.67 2.00
C THR A 87 -14.68 4.86 2.96
N ARG A 88 -14.39 3.57 3.13
CA ARG A 88 -15.11 2.65 4.01
C ARG A 88 -14.13 1.76 4.75
N ILE A 89 -14.34 1.61 6.05
CA ILE A 89 -13.69 0.62 6.90
C ILE A 89 -14.77 -0.23 7.57
N VAL A 90 -14.57 -1.54 7.62
CA VAL A 90 -15.41 -2.49 8.34
C VAL A 90 -14.66 -2.96 9.58
N LEU A 91 -15.30 -2.85 10.73
CA LEU A 91 -14.77 -3.16 12.05
C LEU A 91 -15.05 -4.63 12.44
N PRO A 92 -14.38 -5.17 13.48
CA PRO A 92 -14.52 -6.57 13.87
C PRO A 92 -15.95 -7.01 14.23
N ASN A 93 -16.78 -6.07 14.70
CA ASN A 93 -18.19 -6.31 15.02
C ASN A 93 -19.12 -6.26 13.79
N GLY A 94 -18.58 -6.12 12.58
CA GLY A 94 -19.33 -5.98 11.33
C GLY A 94 -19.90 -4.57 11.08
N HIS A 95 -19.73 -3.63 12.00
CA HIS A 95 -20.11 -2.24 11.76
C HIS A 95 -19.14 -1.62 10.74
N HIS A 96 -19.63 -0.68 9.95
CA HIS A 96 -18.80 0.07 9.01
C HIS A 96 -18.81 1.55 9.32
N VAL A 97 -17.69 2.20 9.05
CA VAL A 97 -17.55 3.65 9.10
C VAL A 97 -17.28 4.13 7.68
N ASP A 98 -18.12 5.06 7.22
CA ASP A 98 -18.00 5.71 5.92
C ASP A 98 -17.42 7.12 6.08
N HIS A 99 -16.41 7.43 5.27
CA HIS A 99 -15.78 8.74 5.20
C HIS A 99 -16.17 9.43 3.89
N HIS A 100 -16.78 10.61 4.03
CA HIS A 100 -17.14 11.43 2.89
C HIS A 100 -15.90 12.17 2.39
N LEU A 101 -15.73 12.20 1.08
CA LEU A 101 -14.64 12.94 0.45
C LEU A 101 -15.01 14.42 0.30
N PRO A 102 -14.02 15.32 0.29
CA PRO A 102 -14.27 16.73 0.04
C PRO A 102 -14.87 16.93 -1.36
N GLU A 103 -15.74 17.93 -1.50
CA GLU A 103 -16.35 18.23 -2.81
C GLU A 103 -15.33 18.75 -3.83
N THR A 104 -15.47 18.31 -5.08
CA THR A 104 -14.59 18.73 -6.20
C THR A 104 -15.36 19.59 -7.19
N ILE A 105 -14.77 20.71 -7.62
CA ILE A 105 -15.35 21.61 -8.64
C ILE A 105 -15.33 20.94 -10.03
N LYS A 106 -14.35 20.08 -10.29
CA LYS A 106 -14.18 19.35 -11.56
C LYS A 106 -14.01 17.87 -11.28
N LYS A 107 -14.38 17.04 -12.25
CA LYS A 107 -14.15 15.59 -12.21
C LYS A 107 -12.65 15.30 -12.10
N THR A 108 -12.29 14.35 -11.23
CA THR A 108 -10.91 13.86 -11.08
C THR A 108 -10.62 12.74 -12.07
N ASN A 109 -9.35 12.61 -12.46
CA ASN A 109 -8.89 11.55 -13.39
C ASN A 109 -8.87 10.17 -12.73
N PHE A 110 -8.54 10.12 -11.44
CA PHE A 110 -8.47 8.87 -10.68
C PHE A 110 -9.55 8.83 -9.59
N VAL A 111 -9.89 7.61 -9.19
CA VAL A 111 -10.90 7.36 -8.15
C VAL A 111 -10.46 8.01 -6.84
N ASN A 112 -11.43 8.61 -6.15
CA ASN A 112 -11.26 9.21 -4.82
C ASN A 112 -10.14 10.27 -4.69
N SER A 113 -9.65 10.86 -5.79
CA SER A 113 -8.57 11.86 -5.74
C SER A 113 -8.94 13.14 -4.99
N ALA A 114 -10.21 13.37 -4.69
CA ALA A 114 -10.63 14.40 -3.74
C ALA A 114 -9.92 14.25 -2.37
N GLY A 115 -9.59 13.02 -1.98
CA GLY A 115 -8.84 12.71 -0.75
C GLY A 115 -7.38 13.20 -0.75
N LEU A 116 -6.80 13.55 -1.90
CA LEU A 116 -5.44 14.14 -1.95
C LEU A 116 -5.37 15.49 -1.19
N ARG A 117 -6.52 16.10 -0.88
CA ARG A 117 -6.56 17.27 0.02
C ARG A 117 -6.05 16.96 1.43
N TYR A 118 -6.25 15.73 1.92
CA TYR A 118 -5.83 15.36 3.27
C TYR A 118 -4.31 15.41 3.40
N GLU A 119 -3.58 14.81 2.45
CA GLU A 119 -2.11 14.88 2.43
C GLU A 119 -1.59 16.29 2.13
N ALA A 120 -2.27 17.08 1.28
CA ALA A 120 -1.90 18.46 1.00
C ALA A 120 -1.99 19.34 2.27
N ILE A 121 -3.06 19.18 3.06
CA ILE A 121 -3.23 19.87 4.34
C ILE A 121 -2.16 19.42 5.33
N ALA A 122 -1.95 18.10 5.48
CA ALA A 122 -0.94 17.55 6.37
C ALA A 122 0.47 18.09 6.06
N CYS A 123 0.86 18.15 4.78
CA CYS A 123 2.13 18.74 4.34
C CYS A 123 2.22 20.22 4.68
N ARG A 124 1.17 21.00 4.37
CA ARG A 124 1.11 22.44 4.69
C ARG A 124 1.32 22.67 6.18
N ASP A 125 0.62 21.92 7.04
CA ASP A 125 0.67 22.12 8.48
C ASP A 125 2.08 21.84 9.05
N GLN A 126 2.79 20.83 8.54
CA GLN A 126 4.18 20.55 8.93
C GLN A 126 5.14 21.66 8.45
N ILE A 127 4.98 22.13 7.21
CA ILE A 127 5.78 23.23 6.66
C ILE A 127 5.59 24.51 7.49
N MET A 128 4.34 24.84 7.85
CA MET A 128 4.04 26.01 8.69
C MET A 128 4.66 25.89 10.09
N CYS A 129 4.86 24.68 10.59
CA CYS A 129 5.56 24.38 11.85
C CYS A 129 7.09 24.27 11.69
N GLY A 130 7.65 24.56 10.51
CA GLY A 130 9.10 24.46 10.25
C GLY A 130 9.64 23.03 10.28
N LYS A 131 8.78 22.02 10.08
CA LYS A 131 9.18 20.61 10.03
C LYS A 131 9.55 20.21 8.60
N THR A 132 10.49 19.27 8.48
CA THR A 132 10.98 18.76 7.19
C THR A 132 10.35 17.43 6.78
N GLU A 133 9.56 16.81 7.67
CA GLU A 133 8.87 15.54 7.41
C GLU A 133 7.58 15.45 8.24
N HIS A 134 6.70 14.51 7.88
CA HIS A 134 5.46 14.24 8.60
C HIS A 134 5.64 13.03 9.54
N PRO A 135 5.20 13.09 10.81
CA PRO A 135 5.41 11.97 11.76
C PRO A 135 4.73 10.66 11.35
N LEU A 136 3.63 10.73 10.57
CA LEU A 136 2.97 9.53 10.01
C LEU A 136 3.68 8.92 8.79
N MET A 137 4.58 9.66 8.15
CA MET A 137 5.35 9.20 6.98
C MET A 137 6.71 9.89 6.99
N THR A 138 7.62 9.38 7.82
CA THR A 138 8.98 9.89 7.92
C THR A 138 9.79 9.54 6.66
N LEU A 139 10.96 10.17 6.51
CA LEU A 139 11.92 9.77 5.50
C LEU A 139 12.30 8.29 5.64
N GLU A 140 12.48 7.82 6.87
CA GLU A 140 12.83 6.41 7.12
C GLU A 140 11.72 5.45 6.67
N ASN A 141 10.44 5.80 6.93
CA ASN A 141 9.30 5.01 6.44
C ASN A 141 9.30 4.92 4.90
N SER A 142 9.66 6.02 4.23
CA SER A 142 9.72 6.07 2.77
C SER A 142 10.88 5.23 2.22
N LEU A 143 12.05 5.28 2.87
CA LEU A 143 13.21 4.45 2.54
C LEU A 143 12.92 2.97 2.79
N GLN A 144 12.21 2.62 3.86
CA GLN A 144 11.79 1.25 4.16
C GLN A 144 10.94 0.68 3.02
N ILE A 145 9.92 1.41 2.57
CA ILE A 145 9.09 1.01 1.42
C ILE A 145 9.96 0.83 0.17
N ALA A 146 10.87 1.77 -0.12
CA ALA A 146 11.75 1.69 -1.27
C ALA A 146 12.69 0.47 -1.23
N ARG A 147 13.23 0.13 -0.05
CA ARG A 147 14.06 -1.06 0.17
C ARG A 147 13.28 -2.35 -0.11
N ILE A 148 12.06 -2.46 0.41
CA ILE A 148 11.21 -3.64 0.18
C ILE A 148 10.86 -3.79 -1.30
N ILE A 149 10.48 -2.69 -1.98
CA ILE A 149 10.21 -2.69 -3.43
C ILE A 149 11.45 -3.17 -4.21
N ALA A 150 12.64 -2.64 -3.88
CA ALA A 150 13.88 -3.02 -4.55
C ALA A 150 14.23 -4.50 -4.34
N GLN A 151 14.08 -5.02 -3.11
CA GLN A 151 14.28 -6.43 -2.80
C GLN A 151 13.30 -7.33 -3.55
N ALA A 152 12.01 -7.01 -3.53
CA ALA A 152 10.99 -7.78 -4.23
C ALA A 152 11.23 -7.81 -5.74
N ARG A 153 11.52 -6.64 -6.34
CA ARG A 153 11.83 -6.52 -7.77
C ARG A 153 13.05 -7.37 -8.15
N LYS A 154 14.11 -7.35 -7.33
CA LYS A 154 15.32 -8.15 -7.58
C LYS A 154 15.00 -9.65 -7.60
N GLN A 155 14.16 -10.13 -6.68
CA GLN A 155 13.78 -11.54 -6.62
C GLN A 155 12.95 -11.96 -7.84
N ILE A 156 11.97 -11.13 -8.25
CA ILE A 156 11.13 -11.40 -9.42
C ILE A 156 11.97 -11.44 -10.69
N LEU A 157 12.89 -10.50 -10.88
CA LEU A 157 13.77 -10.47 -12.07
C LEU A 157 14.79 -11.62 -12.11
N ALA A 158 15.16 -12.17 -10.94
CA ALA A 158 16.07 -13.31 -10.85
C ALA A 158 15.36 -14.65 -11.11
N ALA A 159 14.05 -14.72 -10.89
CA ALA A 159 13.24 -15.88 -11.20
C ALA A 159 13.08 -16.00 -12.73
N LYS A 160 13.92 -16.84 -13.36
CA LYS A 160 13.78 -17.18 -14.78
C LYS A 160 12.49 -17.97 -14.96
N HIS A 161 11.51 -17.39 -15.65
CA HIS A 161 10.29 -18.04 -16.10
C HIS A 161 10.28 -18.09 -17.62
#